data_AF-A0A4Y2FBX0-F1
#
_entry.id   AF-A0A4Y2FBX0-F1
#
_cell.length_a   1.000
_cell.length_b   1.000
_cell.length_c   1.000
_cell.angle_alpha   90.00
_cell.angle_beta   90.00
_cell.angle_gamma   90.00
#
_symmetry.space_group_name_H-M   'P 1'
#
loop_
_entity.id
_entity.type
_entity.pdbx_description
1 polymer ?
#
loop_
_entity_poly.entity_id
_entity_poly.type
_entity_poly.pdbx_seq_one_letter_code
_entity_poly.pdbx_strand_id
1 'polypeptide(L)'
;MSPCTEIHGEISTVYVAPAMLSPAIVKWRKKFVKSSTHLPMRKWKVKAHAGNIGNERADQLAKDATQHGQPYSHTKLPKPQIKGLLRKSMLEDWQTSWKNGDTGRKIYNIMPAVSLRPTHWIREDVLFFSQHGPFPDYLKRFHLSDSDYCSCGGIGTALHYATECIQCLDI
;
A
#
# COMPACT_ATOMS: atom_id res chain seq x y z
N MET A 1 1.35 -5.17 -17.60
CA MET A 1 2.07 -4.30 -16.62
C MET A 1 3.48 -4.10 -17.14
N SER A 2 3.85 -2.89 -17.56
CA SER A 2 5.21 -2.62 -18.04
C SER A 2 6.18 -2.52 -16.84
N PRO A 3 7.41 -3.07 -16.93
CA PRO A 3 8.38 -2.97 -15.84
C PRO A 3 8.81 -1.50 -15.66
N CYS A 4 8.72 -0.99 -14.44
CA CYS A 4 9.29 0.31 -14.09
C CYS A 4 10.81 0.18 -14.16
N THR A 5 11.45 0.93 -15.06
CA THR A 5 12.91 0.89 -15.27
C THR A 5 13.50 2.17 -14.70
N GLU A 6 14.27 2.08 -13.61
CA GLU A 6 14.91 3.22 -12.97
C GLU A 6 16.32 3.42 -13.53
N ILE A 7 16.58 4.61 -14.09
CA ILE A 7 17.83 4.96 -14.77
C ILE A 7 18.58 5.95 -13.87
N HIS A 8 19.79 5.60 -13.45
CA HIS A 8 20.64 6.48 -12.64
C HIS A 8 21.79 7.06 -13.48
N GLY A 9 21.91 8.38 -13.48
CA GLY A 9 23.12 9.09 -13.92
C GLY A 9 24.15 9.21 -12.81
N GLU A 10 25.42 9.08 -13.16
CA GLU A 10 26.51 9.36 -12.25
C GLU A 10 27.21 10.65 -12.69
N ILE A 11 27.30 11.61 -11.76
CA ILE A 11 28.29 12.70 -11.78
C ILE A 11 29.66 12.02 -11.87
N SER A 12 30.46 12.40 -12.87
CA SER A 12 31.78 11.86 -13.21
C SER A 12 32.51 11.21 -12.04
N THR A 13 32.62 9.89 -12.07
CA THR A 13 33.56 9.11 -11.26
C THR A 13 34.97 9.40 -11.74
N VAL A 14 35.53 10.55 -11.33
CA VAL A 14 36.95 10.57 -10.96
C VAL A 14 37.07 9.55 -9.83
N TYR A 15 38.09 8.70 -9.85
CA TYR A 15 38.38 7.76 -8.76
C TYR A 15 38.61 8.55 -7.46
N VAL A 16 37.53 8.87 -6.75
CA VAL A 16 37.59 9.53 -5.46
C VAL A 16 37.75 8.42 -4.43
N ALA A 17 38.93 8.37 -3.81
CA ALA A 17 39.23 7.44 -2.74
C ALA A 17 38.10 7.44 -1.69
N PRO A 18 37.76 6.29 -1.07
CA PRO A 18 36.64 6.16 -0.12
C PRO A 18 36.63 7.20 1.01
N ALA A 19 37.77 7.83 1.30
CA ALA A 19 37.96 8.87 2.30
C ALA A 19 37.31 10.24 1.96
N MET A 20 36.84 10.50 0.73
CA MET A 20 36.25 11.82 0.40
C MET A 20 34.74 11.85 0.22
N LEU A 21 34.03 10.75 0.49
CA LEU A 21 32.57 10.76 0.47
C LEU A 21 32.04 11.42 1.76
N SER A 22 31.22 12.47 1.61
CA SER A 22 30.56 13.12 2.74
C SER A 22 29.83 12.10 3.63
N PRO A 23 29.87 12.23 4.97
CA PRO A 23 29.12 11.37 5.89
C PRO A 23 27.63 11.25 5.55
N ALA A 24 27.05 12.27 4.91
CA ALA A 24 25.68 12.26 4.41
C ALA A 24 25.47 11.26 3.27
N ILE A 25 26.42 11.18 2.33
CA ILE A 25 26.39 10.24 1.20
C ILE A 25 26.51 8.80 1.71
N VAL A 26 27.41 8.57 2.67
CA VAL A 26 27.58 7.25 3.29
C VAL A 26 26.31 6.82 4.04
N LYS A 27 25.68 7.74 4.79
CA LYS A 27 24.42 7.49 5.50
C LYS A 27 23.27 7.22 4.54
N TRP A 28 23.17 7.99 3.45
CA TRP A 28 22.16 7.79 2.41
C TRP A 28 22.32 6.43 1.74
N ARG A 29 23.54 6.06 1.34
CA ARG A 29 23.84 4.77 0.69
C ARG A 29 23.44 3.59 1.57
N LYS A 30 23.75 3.64 2.87
CA LYS A 30 23.32 2.61 3.84
C LYS A 30 21.80 2.51 3.93
N LYS A 31 21.08 3.64 3.93
CA LYS A 31 19.61 3.68 3.98
C LYS A 31 18.98 3.12 2.70
N PHE A 32 19.49 3.51 1.54
CA PHE A 32 19.00 3.09 0.22
C PHE A 32 19.16 1.58 0.01
N VAL A 33 20.34 1.03 0.34
CA VAL A 33 20.60 -0.42 0.26
C VAL A 33 19.62 -1.21 1.16
N LYS A 34 19.31 -0.68 2.34
CA LYS A 34 18.40 -1.32 3.30
C LYS A 34 16.93 -1.26 2.87
N SER A 35 16.54 -0.34 1.98
CA SER A 35 15.16 -0.22 1.47
C SER A 35 14.86 -1.05 0.22
N SER A 36 15.88 -1.48 -0.53
CA SER A 36 15.71 -2.24 -1.78
C SER A 36 15.58 -3.76 -1.60
N THR A 37 15.25 -4.26 -0.40
CA THR A 37 15.32 -5.70 -0.09
C THR A 37 14.17 -6.56 -0.63
N HIS A 38 13.17 -5.99 -1.33
CA HIS A 38 11.98 -6.75 -1.76
C HIS A 38 11.82 -6.94 -3.27
N LEU A 39 12.64 -6.32 -4.13
CA LEU A 39 12.55 -6.48 -5.59
C LEU A 39 13.94 -6.64 -6.21
N PRO A 40 14.17 -7.63 -7.08
CA PRO A 40 15.41 -7.76 -7.83
C PRO A 40 15.52 -6.61 -8.84
N MET A 41 16.11 -5.49 -8.43
CA MET A 41 16.33 -4.36 -9.32
C MET A 41 17.47 -4.65 -10.29
N ARG A 42 17.17 -4.67 -11.59
CA ARG A 42 18.19 -4.62 -12.64
C ARG A 42 18.76 -3.21 -12.69
N LYS A 43 20.02 -3.05 -12.30
CA LYS A 43 20.72 -1.76 -12.35
C LYS A 43 21.32 -1.56 -13.75
N TRP A 44 20.88 -0.55 -14.48
CA TRP A 44 21.52 -0.13 -15.72
C TRP A 44 22.25 1.19 -15.49
N LYS A 45 23.56 1.23 -15.80
CA LYS A 45 24.39 2.43 -15.64
C LYS A 45 24.34 3.24 -16.94
N VAL A 46 23.93 4.51 -16.86
CA VAL A 46 23.91 5.41 -18.02
C VAL A 46 24.96 6.51 -17.82
N LYS A 47 25.71 6.80 -18.89
CA LYS A 47 26.77 7.80 -18.89
C LYS A 47 26.17 9.21 -18.79
N ALA A 48 26.73 10.06 -17.94
CA ALA A 48 26.36 11.48 -17.88
C ALA A 48 26.86 12.23 -19.12
N HIS A 49 26.14 13.29 -19.50
CA HIS A 49 26.46 14.17 -20.63
C HIS A 49 26.62 13.42 -21.96
N ALA A 50 25.79 12.40 -22.16
CA ALA A 50 25.81 11.55 -23.36
C ALA A 50 24.56 11.76 -24.24
N GLY A 51 23.73 12.77 -23.95
CA GLY A 51 22.51 13.09 -24.69
C GLY A 51 21.30 12.24 -24.30
N ASN A 52 21.32 11.59 -23.14
CA ASN A 52 20.14 10.91 -22.59
C ASN A 52 19.23 11.92 -21.86
N ILE A 53 18.18 12.36 -22.56
CA ILE A 53 17.24 13.41 -22.11
C ILE A 53 16.77 13.22 -20.66
N GLY A 54 16.44 11.98 -20.26
CA GLY A 54 15.99 11.69 -18.90
C GLY A 54 17.08 11.90 -17.85
N ASN A 55 18.30 11.51 -18.18
CA ASN A 55 19.47 11.68 -17.33
C ASN A 55 19.91 13.16 -17.22
N GLU A 56 19.96 13.88 -18.34
CA GLU A 56 20.31 15.31 -18.31
C GLU A 56 19.25 16.14 -17.57
N ARG A 57 17.97 15.80 -17.73
CA ARG A 57 16.90 16.46 -16.97
C ARG A 57 17.03 16.19 -15.47
N ALA A 58 17.36 14.96 -15.07
CA ALA A 58 17.60 14.63 -13.68
C ALA A 58 18.81 15.37 -13.09
N ASP A 59 19.91 15.47 -13.86
CA ASP A 59 21.11 16.22 -13.46
C ASP A 59 20.84 17.72 -13.33
N GLN A 60 20.08 18.30 -14.25
CA GLN A 60 19.68 19.71 -14.18
C GLN A 60 18.81 19.98 -12.93
N LEU A 61 17.84 19.10 -12.66
CA LEU A 61 17.00 19.22 -11.46
C LEU A 61 17.81 19.09 -10.16
N ALA A 62 18.83 18.22 -10.13
CA ALA A 62 19.72 18.10 -8.98
C ALA A 62 20.59 19.35 -8.77
N LYS A 63 21.06 19.98 -9.86
CA LYS A 63 21.78 21.26 -9.82
C LYS A 63 20.90 22.40 -9.31
N ASP A 64 19.70 22.52 -9.87
CA ASP A 64 18.73 23.53 -9.46
C ASP A 64 18.36 23.37 -7.97
N ALA A 65 18.17 22.13 -7.50
CA ALA A 65 17.90 21.85 -6.09
C ALA A 65 19.08 22.20 -5.16
N THR A 66 20.32 22.14 -5.65
CA THR A 66 21.51 22.52 -4.87
C THR A 66 21.66 24.04 -4.81
N GLN A 67 21.33 24.75 -5.89
CA GLN A 67 21.48 26.20 -6.00
C GLN A 67 20.30 26.98 -5.38
N HIS A 68 19.09 26.43 -5.47
CA HIS A 68 17.84 27.09 -5.08
C HIS A 68 17.03 26.32 -4.04
N GLY A 69 17.55 25.19 -3.54
CA GLY A 69 16.89 24.43 -2.49
C GLY A 69 16.78 25.26 -1.22
N GLN A 70 15.55 25.55 -0.79
CA GLN A 70 15.35 26.06 0.55
C GLN A 70 15.81 24.99 1.55
N PRO A 71 16.58 25.36 2.60
CA PRO A 71 16.80 24.47 3.73
C PRO A 71 15.44 23.97 4.20
N TYR A 72 15.27 22.65 4.31
CA TYR A 72 14.07 22.07 4.91
C TYR A 72 13.82 22.84 6.21
N SER A 73 12.74 23.63 6.23
CA SER A 73 12.38 24.38 7.42
C SER A 73 12.26 23.36 8.54
N HIS A 74 13.07 23.55 9.59
CA HIS A 74 13.04 22.69 10.76
C HIS A 74 11.62 22.73 11.31
N THR A 75 10.85 21.68 11.00
CA THR A 75 9.48 21.55 11.44
C THR A 75 9.53 21.53 12.96
N LYS A 76 8.94 22.55 13.61
CA LYS A 76 9.06 22.77 15.07
C LYS A 76 8.53 21.61 15.91
N LEU A 77 7.77 20.69 15.30
CA LEU A 77 7.18 19.54 15.96
C LEU A 77 8.05 18.29 15.78
N PRO A 78 8.44 17.62 16.88
CA PRO A 78 9.00 16.28 16.84
C PRO A 78 8.19 15.33 15.95
N LYS A 79 8.88 14.49 15.17
CA LYS A 79 8.25 13.48 14.29
C LYS A 79 7.16 12.64 14.96
N PRO A 80 7.28 12.19 16.23
CA PRO A 80 6.22 11.45 16.91
C PRO A 80 4.91 12.24 17.02
N GLN A 81 4.99 13.56 17.24
CA GLN A 81 3.82 14.43 17.35
C GLN A 81 3.11 14.58 16.00
N ILE A 82 3.86 14.85 14.93
CA ILE A 82 3.30 14.93 13.57
C ILE A 82 2.63 13.60 13.21
N LYS A 83 3.28 12.47 13.49
CA LYS A 83 2.72 11.14 13.24
C LYS A 83 1.46 10.87 14.06
N GLY A 84 1.40 11.36 15.30
CA GLY A 84 0.22 11.26 16.17
C GLY A 84 -0.96 12.05 15.61
N LEU A 85 -0.73 13.30 15.21
CA LEU A 85 -1.75 14.17 14.61
C LEU A 85 -2.32 13.56 13.31
N LEU A 86 -1.45 13.10 12.41
CA LEU A 86 -1.87 12.46 11.16
C LEU A 86 -2.71 11.20 11.41
N ARG A 87 -2.30 10.35 12.36
CA ARG A 87 -3.07 9.15 12.71
C ARG A 87 -4.44 9.49 13.31
N LYS A 88 -4.50 10.52 14.15
CA LYS A 88 -5.76 10.97 14.75
C LYS A 88 -6.73 11.45 13.65
N SER A 89 -6.27 12.37 12.79
CA SER A 89 -7.07 12.88 11.67
C SER A 89 -7.56 11.75 10.76
N MET A 90 -6.65 10.86 10.34
CA MET A 90 -6.98 9.72 9.50
C MET A 90 -8.04 8.81 10.13
N LEU A 91 -7.94 8.55 11.44
CA LEU A 91 -8.93 7.73 12.15
C LEU A 91 -10.30 8.41 12.26
N GLU A 92 -10.34 9.73 12.49
CA GLU A 92 -11.58 10.51 12.53
C GLU A 92 -12.28 10.53 11.16
N ASP A 93 -11.51 10.74 10.09
CA ASP A 93 -12.00 10.70 8.71
C ASP A 93 -12.54 9.31 8.37
N TRP A 94 -11.77 8.26 8.65
CA TRP A 94 -12.20 6.87 8.44
C TRP A 94 -13.44 6.52 9.24
N GLN A 95 -13.50 6.93 10.51
CA GLN A 95 -14.67 6.67 11.35
C GLN A 95 -15.92 7.36 10.79
N THR A 96 -15.76 8.57 10.24
CA THR A 96 -16.84 9.33 9.63
C THR A 96 -17.32 8.64 8.35
N SER A 97 -16.41 8.23 7.48
CA SER A 97 -16.74 7.42 6.31
C SER A 97 -17.40 6.10 6.69
N TRP A 98 -16.95 5.44 7.76
CA TRP A 98 -17.53 4.17 8.20
C TRP A 98 -18.97 4.33 8.74
N LYS A 99 -19.25 5.43 9.44
CA LYS A 99 -20.60 5.75 9.92
C LYS A 99 -21.57 6.04 8.78
N ASN A 100 -21.13 6.86 7.83
CA ASN A 100 -21.97 7.42 6.77
C ASN A 100 -22.02 6.56 5.50
N GLY A 101 -21.08 5.61 5.35
CA GLY A 101 -21.00 4.71 4.21
C GLY A 101 -22.10 3.66 4.21
N ASP A 102 -22.49 3.25 3.01
CA ASP A 102 -23.47 2.21 2.69
C ASP A 102 -22.83 0.83 2.45
N THR A 103 -21.53 0.80 2.17
CA THR A 103 -20.79 -0.44 1.93
C THR A 103 -20.43 -1.11 3.26
N GLY A 104 -20.58 -2.44 3.35
CA GLY A 104 -20.16 -3.20 4.52
C GLY A 104 -21.03 -3.01 5.77
N ARG A 105 -22.29 -2.54 5.65
CA ARG A 105 -23.20 -2.32 6.79
C ARG A 105 -23.38 -3.51 7.72
N LYS A 106 -23.34 -4.73 7.18
CA LYS A 106 -23.39 -5.96 7.98
C LYS A 106 -22.21 -6.02 8.96
N ILE A 107 -21.01 -5.66 8.52
CA ILE A 107 -19.80 -5.58 9.36
C ILE A 107 -19.88 -4.40 10.32
N TYR A 108 -20.42 -3.26 9.90
CA TYR A 108 -20.60 -2.09 10.78
C TYR A 108 -21.38 -2.42 12.05
N ASN A 109 -22.44 -3.26 11.93
CA ASN A 109 -23.25 -3.66 13.08
C ASN A 109 -22.47 -4.49 14.11
N ILE A 110 -21.38 -5.13 13.70
CA ILE A 110 -20.50 -5.95 14.56
C ILE A 110 -19.33 -5.10 15.07
N MET A 111 -18.73 -4.29 14.19
CA MET A 111 -17.61 -3.42 14.48
C MET A 111 -17.92 -1.98 14.05
N PRO A 112 -18.62 -1.21 14.90
CA PRO A 112 -19.01 0.16 14.56
C PRO A 112 -17.84 1.15 14.64
N ALA A 113 -16.75 0.77 15.31
CA ALA A 113 -15.57 1.61 15.51
C ALA A 113 -14.37 1.13 14.70
N VAL A 114 -13.73 2.05 13.95
CA VAL A 114 -12.48 1.76 13.25
C VAL A 114 -11.32 1.72 14.25
N SER A 115 -10.36 0.82 14.02
CA SER A 115 -9.22 0.61 14.91
C SER A 115 -7.95 0.37 14.10
N LEU A 116 -6.83 0.90 14.57
CA LEU A 116 -5.49 0.57 14.05
C LEU A 116 -4.90 -0.69 14.69
N ARG A 117 -5.54 -1.21 15.75
CA ARG A 117 -5.12 -2.46 16.36
C ARG A 117 -5.61 -3.59 15.48
N PRO A 118 -4.73 -4.51 15.05
CA PRO A 118 -5.17 -5.73 14.41
C PRO A 118 -6.11 -6.45 15.36
N THR A 119 -7.36 -6.62 14.94
CA THR A 119 -8.30 -7.49 15.64
C THR A 119 -7.97 -8.93 15.22
N HIS A 120 -8.15 -9.91 16.13
CA HIS A 120 -7.74 -11.30 15.89
C HIS A 120 -8.73 -12.06 14.99
N TRP A 121 -9.02 -11.51 13.81
CA TRP A 121 -9.87 -12.17 12.81
C TRP A 121 -9.05 -13.25 12.12
N ILE A 122 -9.56 -14.47 12.12
CA ILE A 122 -9.01 -15.51 11.26
C ILE A 122 -9.48 -15.28 9.82
N ARG A 123 -8.80 -15.90 8.86
CA ARG A 123 -9.06 -15.69 7.43
C ARG A 123 -10.52 -16.01 7.09
N GLU A 124 -11.07 -17.02 7.74
CA GLU A 124 -12.41 -17.54 7.56
C GLU A 124 -13.46 -16.50 7.94
N ASP A 125 -13.27 -15.80 9.07
CA ASP A 125 -14.18 -14.72 9.49
C ASP A 125 -14.18 -13.59 8.47
N VAL A 126 -13.00 -13.16 8.02
CA VAL A 126 -12.88 -12.08 7.02
C VAL A 126 -13.64 -12.45 5.75
N LEU A 127 -13.46 -13.69 5.26
CA LEU A 127 -14.17 -14.20 4.09
C LEU A 127 -15.68 -14.25 4.32
N PHE A 128 -16.12 -14.81 5.44
CA PHE A 128 -17.52 -14.93 5.80
C PHE A 128 -18.24 -13.56 5.85
N PHE A 129 -17.70 -12.62 6.62
CA PHE A 129 -18.36 -11.33 6.85
C PHE A 129 -18.26 -10.38 5.65
N SER A 130 -17.21 -10.50 4.84
CA SER A 130 -17.11 -9.78 3.58
C SER A 130 -17.94 -10.43 2.46
N GLN A 131 -18.55 -11.60 2.71
CA GLN A 131 -19.20 -12.45 1.71
C GLN A 131 -18.25 -12.80 0.55
N HIS A 132 -16.95 -12.90 0.83
CA HIS A 132 -15.97 -13.42 -0.12
C HIS A 132 -15.79 -14.92 0.09
N GLY A 133 -15.71 -15.69 -1.00
CA GLY A 133 -15.46 -17.12 -0.90
C GLY A 133 -16.25 -17.93 -1.93
N PRO A 134 -16.33 -19.26 -1.75
CA PRO A 134 -17.05 -20.14 -2.67
C PRO A 134 -18.57 -20.08 -2.45
N PHE A 135 -19.12 -18.89 -2.28
CA PHE A 135 -20.56 -18.67 -2.09
C PHE A 135 -21.19 -18.33 -3.45
N PRO A 136 -22.28 -19.00 -3.87
CA PRO A 136 -22.94 -18.73 -5.15
C PRO A 136 -23.25 -17.25 -5.41
N ASP A 137 -23.75 -16.50 -4.42
CA ASP A 137 -24.01 -15.05 -4.54
C ASP A 137 -22.73 -14.27 -4.91
N TYR A 138 -21.62 -14.60 -4.26
CA TYR A 138 -20.32 -13.98 -4.55
C TYR A 138 -19.85 -14.35 -5.95
N LEU A 139 -19.88 -15.64 -6.30
CA LEU A 139 -19.43 -16.12 -7.60
C LEU A 139 -20.24 -15.51 -8.74
N LYS A 140 -21.56 -15.37 -8.58
CA LYS A 140 -22.43 -14.72 -9.56
C LYS A 140 -22.09 -13.24 -9.73
N ARG A 141 -21.88 -12.52 -8.63
CA ARG A 141 -21.52 -11.08 -8.64
C ARG A 141 -20.22 -10.80 -9.40
N PHE A 142 -19.26 -11.74 -9.35
CA PHE A 142 -17.98 -11.64 -10.07
C PHE A 142 -17.98 -12.36 -11.43
N HIS A 143 -19.16 -12.76 -11.93
CA HIS A 143 -19.31 -13.43 -13.22
C HIS A 143 -18.50 -14.74 -13.33
N LEU A 144 -18.30 -15.43 -12.20
CA LEU A 144 -17.65 -16.74 -12.11
C LEU A 144 -18.66 -17.91 -12.08
N SER A 145 -19.95 -17.60 -11.90
CA SER A 145 -21.07 -18.53 -11.91
C SER A 145 -22.28 -17.88 -12.58
N ASP A 146 -23.14 -18.70 -13.20
CA ASP A 146 -24.40 -18.26 -13.77
C ASP A 146 -25.57 -18.24 -12.79
N SER A 147 -25.41 -18.83 -11.59
CA SER A 147 -26.44 -18.89 -10.56
C SER A 147 -25.89 -18.41 -9.21
N ASP A 148 -26.73 -17.67 -8.48
CA ASP A 148 -26.55 -17.30 -7.08
C ASP A 148 -27.32 -18.22 -6.11
N TYR A 149 -27.99 -19.25 -6.62
CA TYR A 149 -28.78 -20.17 -5.81
C TYR A 149 -27.91 -21.26 -5.14
N CYS A 150 -28.28 -21.59 -3.90
CA CYS A 150 -27.88 -22.79 -3.19
C CYS A 150 -28.67 -24.00 -3.73
N SER A 151 -28.15 -25.22 -3.53
CA SER A 151 -28.82 -26.48 -3.85
C SER A 151 -30.17 -26.67 -3.13
N CYS A 152 -30.38 -25.99 -2.01
CA CYS A 152 -31.67 -25.99 -1.31
C CYS A 152 -32.70 -24.99 -1.89
N GLY A 153 -32.34 -24.24 -2.93
CA GLY A 153 -33.21 -23.26 -3.59
C GLY A 153 -33.20 -21.84 -3.00
N GLY A 154 -32.45 -21.59 -1.92
CA GLY A 154 -32.23 -20.25 -1.36
C GLY A 154 -31.08 -19.50 -2.05
N ILE A 155 -30.87 -18.21 -1.74
CA ILE A 155 -29.70 -17.46 -2.23
C ILE A 155 -28.47 -17.92 -1.45
N GLY A 156 -27.44 -18.40 -2.16
CA GLY A 156 -26.21 -18.94 -1.60
C GLY A 156 -25.27 -17.87 -1.06
N THR A 157 -25.70 -17.11 -0.05
CA THR A 157 -24.85 -16.19 0.73
C THR A 157 -24.16 -16.93 1.88
N ALA A 158 -23.07 -16.38 2.41
CA ALA A 158 -22.41 -16.93 3.60
C ALA A 158 -23.36 -17.08 4.79
N LEU A 159 -24.23 -16.09 5.01
CA LEU A 159 -25.20 -16.11 6.11
C LEU A 159 -26.24 -17.22 5.91
N HIS A 160 -26.75 -17.39 4.69
CA HIS A 160 -27.69 -18.45 4.35
C HIS A 160 -27.16 -19.84 4.74
N TYR A 161 -25.91 -20.14 4.39
CA TYR A 161 -25.27 -21.40 4.77
C TYR A 161 -25.11 -21.58 6.29
N ALA A 162 -24.91 -20.49 7.04
CA ALA A 162 -24.71 -20.56 8.48
C ALA A 162 -26.02 -20.64 9.29
N THR A 163 -27.15 -20.13 8.77
CA THR A 163 -28.36 -19.96 9.58
C THR A 163 -29.65 -20.49 8.97
N GLU A 164 -29.70 -20.74 7.66
CA GLU A 164 -30.97 -21.01 6.94
C GLU A 164 -30.95 -22.29 6.11
N CYS A 165 -29.79 -22.69 5.59
CA CYS A 165 -29.68 -23.83 4.69
C CYS A 165 -29.85 -25.14 5.46
N ILE A 166 -31.03 -25.77 5.37
CA ILE A 166 -31.35 -27.06 6.00
C ILE A 166 -30.30 -28.12 5.66
N GLN A 167 -29.80 -28.14 4.42
CA GLN A 167 -28.78 -29.09 3.96
C GLN A 167 -27.41 -28.91 4.63
N CYS A 168 -27.13 -27.75 5.25
CA CYS A 168 -25.90 -27.50 6.01
C CYS A 168 -26.13 -27.41 7.52
N LEU A 169 -27.38 -27.26 7.98
CA LEU A 169 -27.74 -27.22 9.39
C LEU A 169 -27.87 -28.61 10.03
N ASP A 170 -27.99 -29.67 9.24
CA ASP A 170 -28.07 -31.07 9.70
C ASP A 170 -26.70 -31.78 9.83
N ILE A 171 -25.60 -31.04 10.02
CA ILE A 171 -24.25 -31.57 10.29
C ILE A 171 -23.86 -31.36 11.75
#